data_AF-L1JBZ2-F1
#
_entry.id   AF-L1JBZ2-F1
#
_cell.length_a   1.000
_cell.length_b   1.000
_cell.length_c   1.000
_cell.angle_alpha   90.00
_cell.angle_beta   90.00
_cell.angle_gamma   90.00
#
_symmetry.space_group_name_H-M   'P 1'
#
loop_
_entity.id
_entity.type
_entity.pdbx_description
1 polymer ?
#
loop_
_entity_poly.entity_id
_entity_poly.type
_entity_poly.pdbx_seq_one_letter_code
_entity_poly.pdbx_strand_id
1 'polypeptide(L)'
;MADDEPPELEDMAEELAMSRRRRQANGVQHGSENKVDRSLYQEVVEGPRESKKILVKGTHVKVAGLQNAKQYNGRMGTVIEYDEGTGKFGVELEKDKRQIKVKPENLEVVESFGGLKGGFLGEEKRSEDVRKHEDDGIEVIKPHPRKEGVLDGLKSLKVENQDVPEWMKANDDLLREVESDTELASAVNNQKLITAIDEISKDPKAWMKYQNDEEVKKYFSKMMGLFGKRYERYEEQASANEKKQESKSKTSVVEELLAQDMKQKAPAAGKSLIQEIEHNNQDTKKKPATKSNPRKGTTDYSKWDEIDSDEEEEAVSGLLFGPKVDKNDARVKDALSDLKVQQVMRMLNSTSDEGVIQQMLQDKDVAEKIQLLMRAGVVDIKPPSK
;
A
#
# COMPACT_ATOMS: atom_id res chain seq x y z
N MET A 1 -33.92 -2.80 42.71
CA MET A 1 -34.93 -3.32 41.76
C MET A 1 -35.85 -2.16 41.47
N ALA A 2 -35.50 -1.38 40.45
CA ALA A 2 -36.38 -0.40 39.84
C ALA A 2 -36.58 -0.93 38.41
N ASP A 3 -37.83 -1.17 38.06
CA ASP A 3 -38.27 -1.70 36.78
C ASP A 3 -38.05 -0.65 35.69
N ASP A 4 -37.08 -0.92 34.80
CA ASP A 4 -36.88 -0.19 33.54
C ASP A 4 -37.69 -0.93 32.46
N GLU A 5 -38.97 -0.58 32.35
CA GLU A 5 -39.82 -1.02 31.23
C GLU A 5 -39.44 -0.22 29.97
N PRO A 6 -39.15 -0.89 28.84
CA PRO A 6 -38.84 -0.20 27.60
C PRO A 6 -40.08 0.54 27.08
N PRO A 7 -39.90 1.74 26.48
CA PRO A 7 -41.01 2.56 26.01
C PRO A 7 -41.86 1.85 24.96
N GLU A 8 -43.18 2.04 25.05
CA GLU A 8 -44.17 1.42 24.17
C GLU A 8 -43.95 1.85 22.71
N LEU A 9 -44.04 0.87 21.80
CA LEU A 9 -43.76 1.01 20.36
C LEU A 9 -44.69 1.99 19.61
N GLU A 10 -45.73 2.51 20.25
CA GLU A 10 -46.71 3.40 19.62
C GLU A 10 -46.16 4.80 19.33
N ASP A 11 -45.18 5.27 20.12
CA ASP A 11 -44.62 6.63 19.96
C ASP A 11 -43.72 6.78 18.70
N MET A 12 -43.11 5.69 18.22
CA MET A 12 -42.25 5.75 17.02
C MET A 12 -43.04 5.95 15.71
N ALA A 13 -44.29 5.50 15.67
CA ALA A 13 -45.13 5.65 14.49
C ALA A 13 -45.57 7.11 14.28
N GLU A 14 -45.86 7.82 15.37
CA GLU A 14 -46.21 9.24 15.33
C GLU A 14 -45.02 10.12 14.91
N GLU A 15 -43.80 9.79 15.34
CA GLU A 15 -42.60 10.52 14.97
C GLU A 15 -42.28 10.42 13.45
N LEU A 16 -42.50 9.24 12.86
CA LEU A 16 -42.36 9.01 11.41
C LEU A 16 -43.43 9.76 10.61
N ALA A 17 -44.66 9.83 11.13
CA ALA A 17 -45.75 10.59 10.51
C ALA A 17 -45.47 12.11 10.55
N MET A 18 -44.94 12.64 11.66
CA MET A 18 -44.56 14.04 11.78
C MET A 18 -43.39 14.43 10.86
N SER A 19 -42.41 13.53 10.69
CA SER A 19 -41.29 13.76 9.77
C SER A 19 -41.72 13.84 8.30
N ARG A 20 -42.74 13.08 7.88
CA ARG A 20 -43.29 13.19 6.51
C ARG A 20 -44.04 14.50 6.27
N ARG A 21 -44.79 15.01 7.26
CA ARG A 21 -45.48 16.31 7.16
C ARG A 21 -44.50 17.48 7.04
N ARG A 22 -43.37 17.46 7.75
CA ARG A 22 -42.33 18.50 7.62
C ARG A 22 -41.72 18.57 6.21
N ARG A 23 -41.57 17.42 5.52
CA ARG A 23 -41.05 17.41 4.14
C ARG A 23 -42.05 17.94 3.11
N GLN A 24 -43.35 17.77 3.34
CA GLN A 24 -44.38 18.30 2.45
C GLN A 24 -44.60 19.82 2.62
N ALA A 25 -44.40 20.35 3.83
CA ALA A 25 -44.52 21.79 4.09
C ALA A 25 -43.34 22.62 3.53
N ASN A 26 -42.16 22.02 3.37
CA ASN A 26 -40.93 22.73 2.96
C ASN A 26 -40.66 22.73 1.45
N GLY A 27 -41.67 22.48 0.61
CA GLY A 27 -41.68 22.95 -0.79
C GLY A 27 -40.41 22.71 -1.61
N VAL A 28 -39.75 21.56 -1.47
CA VAL A 28 -38.65 21.18 -2.36
C VAL A 28 -39.25 20.77 -3.69
N GLN A 29 -39.33 21.73 -4.60
CA GLN A 29 -39.69 21.52 -5.99
C GLN A 29 -38.63 20.60 -6.63
N HIS A 30 -39.00 19.35 -6.91
CA HIS A 30 -38.25 18.52 -7.85
C HIS A 30 -38.45 19.11 -9.25
N GLY A 31 -37.43 19.86 -9.69
CA GLY A 31 -37.35 20.45 -11.01
C GLY A 31 -37.32 19.40 -12.12
N SER A 32 -38.21 19.62 -13.07
CA SER A 32 -38.03 19.50 -14.52
C SER A 32 -37.47 18.21 -15.10
N GLU A 33 -38.37 17.52 -15.79
CA GLU A 33 -38.12 16.61 -16.91
C GLU A 33 -37.11 17.22 -17.91
N ASN A 34 -35.86 16.77 -17.86
CA ASN A 34 -34.92 16.95 -18.97
C ASN A 34 -35.36 16.02 -20.11
N LYS A 35 -35.95 16.62 -21.16
CA LYS A 35 -35.99 16.03 -22.49
C LYS A 35 -34.55 15.89 -22.98
N VAL A 36 -33.96 14.72 -22.74
CA VAL A 36 -32.67 14.37 -23.33
C VAL A 36 -32.90 14.03 -24.80
N ASP A 37 -32.20 14.77 -25.64
CA ASP A 37 -32.07 14.59 -27.07
C ASP A 37 -31.70 13.13 -27.38
N ARG A 38 -32.66 12.38 -27.95
CA ARG A 38 -32.55 10.94 -28.23
C ARG A 38 -31.79 10.65 -29.52
N SER A 39 -31.14 11.66 -30.10
CA SER A 39 -30.49 11.61 -31.42
C SER A 39 -28.97 11.39 -31.37
N LEU A 40 -28.36 11.29 -30.18
CA LEU A 40 -26.91 11.09 -30.01
C LEU A 40 -26.48 9.65 -29.63
N TYR A 41 -27.43 8.71 -29.51
CA TYR A 41 -27.14 7.31 -29.12
C TYR A 41 -27.28 6.31 -30.27
N GLN A 42 -26.81 6.69 -31.47
CA GLN A 42 -26.86 5.79 -32.61
C GLN A 42 -25.59 5.87 -33.44
N GLU A 43 -24.45 5.49 -32.84
CA GLU A 43 -23.31 4.83 -33.51
C GLU A 43 -22.10 4.73 -32.56
N VAL A 44 -22.13 3.83 -31.57
CA VAL A 44 -20.90 3.15 -31.10
C VAL A 44 -21.31 1.81 -30.49
N VAL A 45 -21.56 0.80 -31.32
CA VAL A 45 -21.51 -0.61 -30.87
C VAL A 45 -20.03 -0.99 -30.86
N GLU A 46 -19.29 -0.47 -29.90
CA GLU A 46 -17.99 -1.02 -29.57
C GLU A 46 -18.25 -2.31 -28.79
N GLY A 47 -17.86 -3.43 -29.39
CA GLY A 47 -17.93 -4.74 -28.78
C GLY A 47 -17.21 -4.79 -27.43
N PRO A 48 -17.38 -5.88 -26.66
CA PRO A 48 -16.80 -6.02 -25.33
C PRO A 48 -15.30 -5.68 -25.38
N ARG A 49 -14.93 -4.54 -24.80
CA ARG A 49 -13.55 -4.09 -24.72
C ARG A 49 -12.83 -5.12 -23.86
N GLU A 50 -12.09 -6.01 -24.50
CA GLU A 50 -11.26 -7.02 -23.84
C GLU A 50 -10.38 -6.31 -22.81
N SER A 51 -10.67 -6.57 -21.53
CA SER A 51 -9.90 -6.01 -20.44
C SER A 51 -8.47 -6.49 -20.58
N LYS A 52 -7.57 -5.54 -20.90
CA LYS A 52 -6.15 -5.79 -21.09
C LYS A 52 -5.61 -6.51 -19.85
N LYS A 53 -5.40 -7.82 -19.96
CA LYS A 53 -4.95 -8.68 -18.85
C LYS A 53 -3.52 -8.28 -18.49
N ILE A 54 -3.34 -7.62 -17.35
CA ILE A 54 -2.03 -7.22 -16.85
C ILE A 54 -1.41 -8.45 -16.18
N LEU A 55 -0.35 -9.01 -16.79
CA LEU A 55 0.41 -10.11 -16.23
C LEU A 55 1.62 -9.57 -15.46
N VAL A 56 1.85 -10.08 -14.26
CA VAL A 56 2.97 -9.66 -13.40
C VAL A 56 4.24 -10.42 -13.80
N LYS A 57 5.41 -9.79 -13.64
CA LYS A 57 6.70 -10.48 -13.79
C LYS A 57 6.74 -11.67 -12.81
N GLY A 58 7.18 -12.84 -13.27
CA GLY A 58 7.21 -14.09 -12.50
C GLY A 58 5.97 -14.97 -12.65
N THR A 59 4.90 -14.52 -13.32
CA THR A 59 3.72 -15.37 -13.56
C THR A 59 4.05 -16.53 -14.50
N HIS A 60 3.64 -17.74 -14.13
CA HIS A 60 3.73 -18.92 -14.99
C HIS A 60 2.63 -18.90 -16.05
N VAL A 61 3.03 -19.08 -17.30
CA VAL A 61 2.15 -18.99 -18.46
C VAL A 61 2.40 -20.15 -19.40
N LYS A 62 1.33 -20.58 -20.08
CA LYS A 62 1.39 -21.50 -21.21
C LYS A 62 1.20 -20.70 -22.49
N VAL A 63 2.12 -20.89 -23.42
CA VAL A 63 2.07 -20.21 -24.72
C VAL A 63 1.04 -20.92 -25.60
N ALA A 64 0.10 -20.18 -26.19
CA ALA A 64 -0.94 -20.71 -27.06
C ALA A 64 -1.24 -19.78 -28.25
N GLY A 65 -1.83 -20.30 -29.32
CA GLY A 65 -2.33 -19.50 -30.44
C GLY A 65 -1.28 -18.83 -31.36
N LEU A 66 0.01 -19.13 -31.23
CA LEU A 66 1.02 -18.57 -32.15
C LEU A 66 0.85 -19.17 -33.56
N GLN A 67 0.71 -18.32 -34.57
CA GLN A 67 0.56 -18.74 -35.98
C GLN A 67 1.91 -19.03 -36.65
N ASN A 68 2.90 -18.15 -36.44
CA ASN A 68 4.22 -18.23 -37.10
C ASN A 68 5.21 -19.15 -36.39
N ALA A 69 4.97 -19.46 -35.10
CA ALA A 69 5.91 -20.21 -34.27
C ALA A 69 5.18 -21.30 -33.46
N LYS A 70 4.45 -22.16 -34.18
CA LYS A 70 3.60 -23.22 -33.62
C LYS A 70 4.35 -24.18 -32.69
N GLN A 71 5.66 -24.33 -32.86
CA GLN A 71 6.53 -25.18 -32.02
C GLN A 71 6.59 -24.75 -30.55
N TYR A 72 6.21 -23.51 -30.24
CA TYR A 72 6.14 -23.00 -28.87
C TYR A 72 4.75 -23.12 -28.25
N ASN A 73 3.71 -23.38 -29.04
CA ASN A 73 2.37 -23.59 -28.48
C ASN A 73 2.35 -24.85 -27.60
N GLY A 74 1.75 -24.74 -26.43
CA GLY A 74 1.71 -25.79 -25.41
C GLY A 74 2.91 -25.80 -24.47
N ARG A 75 3.95 -24.99 -24.71
CA ARG A 75 5.11 -24.90 -23.80
C ARG A 75 4.83 -23.96 -22.63
N MET A 76 5.37 -24.36 -21.47
CA MET A 76 5.34 -23.59 -20.24
C MET A 76 6.52 -22.62 -20.19
N GLY A 77 6.29 -21.46 -19.61
CA GLY A 77 7.33 -20.48 -19.34
C GLY A 77 6.94 -19.49 -18.25
N THR A 78 7.89 -18.62 -17.93
CA THR A 78 7.72 -17.58 -16.91
C THR A 78 7.82 -16.21 -17.56
N VAL A 79 6.90 -15.31 -17.21
CA VAL A 79 6.94 -13.92 -17.69
C VAL A 79 8.12 -13.19 -17.05
N ILE A 80 9.04 -12.65 -17.85
CA ILE A 80 10.19 -11.88 -17.37
C ILE A 80 9.90 -10.39 -17.40
N GLU A 81 9.43 -9.89 -18.54
CA GLU A 81 9.26 -8.45 -18.75
C GLU A 81 8.20 -8.13 -19.78
N TYR A 82 7.49 -7.02 -19.59
CA TYR A 82 6.58 -6.46 -20.58
C TYR A 82 7.28 -5.33 -21.33
N ASP A 83 7.35 -5.45 -22.65
CA ASP A 83 7.92 -4.44 -23.53
C ASP A 83 6.81 -3.51 -24.00
N GLU A 84 6.69 -2.35 -23.35
CA GLU A 84 5.66 -1.34 -23.65
C GLU A 84 5.73 -0.84 -25.09
N GLY A 85 6.93 -0.79 -25.68
CA GLY A 85 7.13 -0.33 -27.05
C GLY A 85 6.55 -1.28 -28.08
N THR A 86 6.56 -2.60 -27.80
CA THR A 86 6.03 -3.61 -28.74
C THR A 86 4.70 -4.23 -28.32
N GLY A 87 4.25 -3.98 -27.09
CA GLY A 87 3.04 -4.59 -26.52
C GLY A 87 3.15 -6.10 -26.34
N LYS A 88 4.37 -6.63 -26.17
CA LYS A 88 4.64 -8.07 -26.05
C LYS A 88 5.30 -8.38 -24.70
N PHE A 89 4.99 -9.55 -24.16
CA PHE A 89 5.66 -10.12 -22.99
C PHE A 89 6.87 -10.94 -23.43
N GLY A 90 8.01 -10.70 -22.80
CA GLY A 90 9.14 -11.61 -22.80
C GLY A 90 8.86 -12.79 -21.87
N VAL A 91 8.73 -13.98 -22.44
CA VAL A 91 8.50 -15.23 -21.71
C VAL A 91 9.71 -16.13 -21.86
N GLU A 92 10.26 -16.59 -20.76
CA GLU A 92 11.34 -17.59 -20.74
C GLU A 92 10.76 -18.99 -20.63
N LEU A 93 11.04 -19.82 -21.65
CA LEU A 93 10.56 -21.19 -21.70
C LEU A 93 11.34 -22.08 -20.73
N GLU A 94 10.64 -22.89 -19.96
CA GLU A 94 11.22 -23.68 -18.87
C GLU A 94 12.26 -24.71 -19.33
N LYS A 95 12.01 -25.39 -20.46
CA LYS A 95 12.90 -26.46 -20.98
C LYS A 95 14.18 -25.94 -21.62
N ASP A 96 14.07 -24.88 -22.41
CA ASP A 96 15.16 -24.42 -23.27
C ASP A 96 15.88 -23.18 -22.69
N LYS A 97 15.32 -22.59 -21.61
CA LYS A 97 15.73 -21.29 -21.04
C LYS A 97 15.85 -20.18 -22.09
N ARG A 98 15.07 -20.29 -23.16
CA ARG A 98 15.06 -19.34 -24.27
C ARG A 98 13.93 -18.34 -24.05
N GLN A 99 14.24 -17.07 -24.22
CA GLN A 99 13.26 -15.99 -24.16
C GLN A 99 12.59 -15.78 -25.52
N ILE A 100 11.26 -15.67 -25.51
CA ILE A 100 10.44 -15.37 -26.69
C ILE A 100 9.51 -14.19 -26.38
N LYS A 101 9.27 -13.32 -27.37
CA LYS A 101 8.32 -12.20 -27.24
C LYS A 101 6.95 -12.61 -27.76
N VAL A 102 5.94 -12.64 -26.90
CA VAL A 102 4.59 -13.16 -27.17
C VAL A 102 3.53 -12.11 -26.84
N LYS A 103 2.46 -12.03 -27.63
CA LYS A 103 1.33 -11.12 -27.34
C LYS A 103 0.55 -11.60 -26.11
N PRO A 104 -0.11 -10.72 -25.35
CA PRO A 104 -0.97 -11.11 -24.22
C PRO A 104 -2.03 -12.15 -24.58
N GLU A 105 -2.67 -12.02 -25.75
CA GLU A 105 -3.69 -12.94 -26.27
C GLU A 105 -3.17 -14.39 -26.46
N ASN A 106 -1.85 -14.54 -26.58
CA ASN A 106 -1.18 -15.81 -26.80
C ASN A 106 -0.64 -16.43 -25.51
N LEU A 107 -1.02 -15.91 -24.34
CA LEU A 107 -0.60 -16.39 -23.02
C LEU A 107 -1.80 -16.81 -22.19
N GLU A 108 -1.84 -18.09 -21.83
CA GLU A 108 -2.77 -18.62 -20.85
C GLU A 108 -2.07 -18.63 -19.49
N VAL A 109 -2.62 -17.92 -18.50
CA VAL A 109 -2.13 -18.00 -17.13
C VAL A 109 -2.40 -19.40 -16.63
N VAL A 110 -1.33 -20.14 -16.39
CA VAL A 110 -1.46 -21.38 -15.63
C VAL A 110 -1.36 -20.92 -14.20
N GLU A 111 -2.46 -21.00 -13.47
CA GLU A 111 -2.45 -20.88 -12.03
C GLU A 111 -1.50 -21.97 -11.54
N SER A 112 -0.23 -21.59 -11.37
CA SER A 112 0.73 -22.39 -10.64
C SER A 112 0.14 -22.40 -9.25
N PHE A 113 -0.51 -23.51 -8.93
CA PHE A 113 -1.14 -23.74 -7.64
C PHE A 113 0.02 -23.76 -6.64
N GLY A 114 0.38 -22.55 -6.19
CA GLY A 114 1.48 -22.25 -5.29
C GLY A 114 1.11 -22.80 -3.93
N GLY A 115 1.38 -24.09 -3.76
CA GLY A 115 1.13 -24.82 -2.53
C GLY A 115 1.07 -26.32 -2.79
N LEU A 116 2.13 -27.02 -2.38
CA LEU A 116 2.12 -28.45 -2.03
C LEU A 116 2.26 -29.52 -3.14
N LYS A 117 3.15 -29.35 -4.12
CA LYS A 117 3.66 -30.53 -4.88
C LYS A 117 5.17 -30.50 -5.07
N GLY A 118 5.86 -30.81 -3.99
CA GLY A 118 7.33 -30.95 -3.95
C GLY A 118 7.80 -31.93 -2.89
N GLY A 119 7.10 -33.06 -2.71
CA GLY A 119 7.54 -34.16 -1.85
C GLY A 119 6.36 -35.00 -1.38
N PHE A 120 6.45 -36.32 -1.60
CA PHE A 120 5.50 -37.37 -1.21
C PHE A 120 4.29 -37.64 -2.13
N LEU A 121 4.34 -38.84 -2.72
CA LEU A 121 3.31 -39.63 -3.42
C LEU A 121 3.13 -39.46 -4.94
N GLY A 122 3.39 -40.58 -5.63
CA GLY A 122 3.25 -40.84 -7.06
C GLY A 122 4.49 -41.60 -7.54
N GLU A 123 4.76 -42.83 -7.11
CA GLU A 123 4.02 -44.04 -7.52
C GLU A 123 3.59 -43.98 -8.99
N GLU A 124 4.50 -44.37 -9.90
CA GLU A 124 4.08 -44.87 -11.19
C GLU A 124 4.96 -46.05 -11.65
N LYS A 125 4.37 -47.23 -11.45
CA LYS A 125 4.39 -48.44 -12.28
C LYS A 125 5.75 -49.04 -12.64
N ARG A 126 6.12 -50.01 -11.79
CA ARG A 126 6.79 -51.24 -12.19
C ARG A 126 6.08 -51.85 -13.40
N SER A 127 6.71 -51.79 -14.57
CA SER A 127 6.58 -52.86 -15.57
C SER A 127 7.49 -53.99 -15.15
N GLU A 128 6.91 -55.18 -15.01
CA GLU A 128 7.60 -56.45 -14.84
C GLU A 128 8.72 -56.57 -15.87
N ASP A 129 9.97 -56.68 -15.40
CA ASP A 129 10.92 -57.52 -16.11
C ASP A 129 11.82 -58.24 -15.12
N VAL A 130 11.81 -59.55 -15.26
CA VAL A 130 12.47 -60.54 -14.42
C VAL A 130 13.96 -60.45 -14.67
N ARG A 131 14.76 -60.24 -13.61
CA ARG A 131 16.12 -60.79 -13.52
C ARG A 131 16.58 -60.84 -12.06
N LYS A 132 16.82 -62.08 -11.64
CA LYS A 132 17.48 -62.51 -10.41
C LYS A 132 18.80 -61.76 -10.22
N HIS A 133 19.02 -61.23 -9.01
CA HIS A 133 20.33 -61.19 -8.40
C HIS A 133 20.15 -61.29 -6.88
N GLU A 134 20.57 -62.44 -6.36
CA GLU A 134 20.96 -62.61 -4.97
C GLU A 134 22.26 -61.81 -4.79
N ASP A 135 22.29 -60.90 -3.83
CA ASP A 135 23.49 -60.57 -3.06
C ASP A 135 23.11 -59.76 -1.82
N ASP A 136 23.48 -60.31 -0.67
CA ASP A 136 23.22 -59.81 0.67
C ASP A 136 23.94 -58.49 0.93
N GLY A 137 23.16 -57.39 0.95
CA GLY A 137 23.60 -56.08 1.39
C GLY A 137 22.76 -55.61 2.57
N ILE A 138 23.34 -55.59 3.77
CA ILE A 138 22.74 -54.99 4.97
C ILE A 138 22.40 -53.53 4.67
N GLU A 139 21.11 -53.23 4.47
CA GLU A 139 20.63 -51.87 4.32
C GLU A 139 20.74 -51.14 5.66
N VAL A 140 21.73 -50.26 5.75
CA VAL A 140 21.85 -49.26 6.82
C VAL A 140 20.60 -48.38 6.76
N ILE A 141 19.69 -48.58 7.72
CA ILE A 141 18.52 -47.74 7.96
C ILE A 141 19.03 -46.31 8.20
N LYS A 142 18.97 -45.48 7.15
CA LYS A 142 19.24 -44.05 7.28
C LYS A 142 18.14 -43.47 8.18
N PRO A 143 18.50 -42.72 9.25
CA PRO A 143 17.51 -42.09 10.11
C PRO A 143 16.62 -41.21 9.24
N HIS A 144 15.32 -41.49 9.25
CA HIS A 144 14.35 -40.65 8.56
C HIS A 144 14.50 -39.22 9.10
N PRO A 145 14.52 -38.19 8.23
CA PRO A 145 14.50 -36.81 8.70
C PRO A 145 13.27 -36.66 9.59
N ARG A 146 13.49 -36.16 10.81
CA ARG A 146 12.41 -35.85 11.74
C ARG A 146 11.43 -34.95 10.98
N LYS A 147 10.15 -35.36 10.93
CA LYS A 147 9.08 -34.54 10.36
C LYS A 147 9.23 -33.14 10.94
N GLU A 148 9.40 -32.14 10.07
CA GLU A 148 9.38 -30.73 10.44
C GLU A 148 8.21 -30.53 11.39
N GLY A 149 8.51 -30.08 12.61
CA GLY A 149 7.50 -29.90 13.64
C GLY A 149 6.47 -28.88 13.15
N VAL A 150 5.23 -29.00 13.59
CA VAL A 150 4.14 -28.08 13.19
C VAL A 150 4.43 -26.60 13.52
N LEU A 151 5.39 -26.34 14.40
CA LEU A 151 6.01 -25.03 14.61
C LEU A 151 6.65 -24.43 13.34
N ASP A 152 7.28 -25.25 12.50
CA ASP A 152 7.77 -24.82 11.17
C ASP A 152 6.61 -24.60 10.21
N GLY A 153 5.49 -25.31 10.36
CA GLY A 153 4.24 -25.07 9.64
C GLY A 153 3.64 -23.69 9.93
N LEU A 154 3.59 -23.28 11.21
CA LEU A 154 3.16 -21.92 11.57
C LEU A 154 4.14 -20.84 11.11
N LYS A 155 5.45 -21.13 11.10
CA LYS A 155 6.47 -20.21 10.57
C LYS A 155 6.44 -20.11 9.04
N SER A 156 5.97 -21.14 8.36
CA SER A 156 5.82 -21.18 6.90
C SER A 156 4.45 -20.70 6.41
N LEU A 157 3.45 -20.61 7.30
CA LEU A 157 2.32 -19.68 7.21
C LEU A 157 2.82 -18.23 7.40
N LYS A 158 3.81 -17.82 6.60
CA LYS A 158 4.03 -16.41 6.26
C LYS A 158 2.87 -16.00 5.39
N VAL A 159 1.75 -15.74 6.04
CA VAL A 159 0.66 -14.97 5.47
C VAL A 159 1.26 -13.59 5.16
N GLU A 160 1.71 -13.40 3.91
CA GLU A 160 2.20 -12.11 3.39
C GLU A 160 1.08 -11.07 3.23
N ASN A 161 -0.09 -11.30 3.84
CA ASN A 161 -1.15 -10.30 3.84
C ASN A 161 -0.74 -9.14 4.72
N GLN A 162 -0.51 -7.98 4.09
CA GLN A 162 -0.26 -6.69 4.73
C GLN A 162 -1.33 -6.30 5.77
N ASP A 163 -2.49 -6.95 5.75
CA ASP A 163 -3.66 -6.61 6.55
C ASP A 163 -3.75 -7.31 7.91
N VAL A 164 -2.81 -8.20 8.26
CA VAL A 164 -2.81 -8.82 9.59
C VAL A 164 -2.20 -7.84 10.61
N PRO A 165 -2.94 -7.42 11.67
CA PRO A 165 -2.41 -6.53 12.69
C PRO A 165 -1.14 -7.09 13.34
N GLU A 166 -0.21 -6.21 13.71
CA GLU A 166 1.12 -6.61 14.20
C GLU A 166 1.06 -7.49 15.47
N TRP A 167 0.08 -7.26 16.34
CA TRP A 167 -0.15 -8.07 17.54
C TRP A 167 -0.58 -9.51 17.25
N MET A 168 -1.12 -9.77 16.05
CA MET A 168 -1.62 -11.07 15.62
C MET A 168 -0.57 -11.85 14.80
N LYS A 169 0.51 -11.19 14.37
CA LYS A 169 1.61 -11.85 13.65
C LYS A 169 2.34 -12.84 14.56
N ALA A 170 2.78 -13.95 13.94
CA ALA A 170 3.58 -14.98 14.60
C ALA A 170 4.97 -14.42 14.92
N ASN A 171 5.16 -13.98 16.16
CA ASN A 171 6.45 -13.53 16.69
C ASN A 171 6.99 -14.56 17.68
N ASP A 172 8.28 -14.53 17.97
CA ASP A 172 8.93 -15.47 18.90
C ASP A 172 8.27 -15.49 20.29
N ASP A 173 7.73 -14.37 20.75
CA ASP A 173 7.01 -14.30 22.03
C ASP A 173 5.72 -15.12 22.04
N LEU A 174 4.97 -15.11 20.93
CA LEU A 174 3.75 -15.91 20.78
C LEU A 174 4.11 -17.40 20.80
N LEU A 175 5.17 -17.78 20.09
CA LEU A 175 5.63 -19.16 20.05
C LEU A 175 6.07 -19.65 21.43
N ARG A 176 6.77 -18.81 22.20
CA ARG A 176 7.15 -19.14 23.59
C ARG A 176 5.95 -19.29 24.52
N GLU A 177 4.95 -18.41 24.41
CA GLU A 177 3.73 -18.54 25.22
C GLU A 177 2.95 -19.82 24.86
N VAL A 178 2.86 -20.17 23.56
CA VAL A 178 2.26 -21.42 23.08
C VAL A 178 3.03 -22.65 23.56
N GLU A 179 4.37 -22.62 23.52
CA GLU A 179 5.23 -23.70 24.03
C GLU A 179 5.12 -23.88 25.55
N SER A 180 4.83 -22.80 26.28
CA SER A 180 4.67 -22.83 27.74
C SER A 180 3.35 -23.45 28.20
N ASP A 181 2.30 -23.43 27.37
CA ASP A 181 1.02 -24.08 27.69
C ASP A 181 1.02 -25.53 27.17
N THR A 182 1.08 -26.48 28.09
CA THR A 182 1.12 -27.93 27.79
C THR A 182 -0.04 -28.39 26.88
N GLU A 183 -1.21 -27.76 26.95
CA GLU A 183 -2.35 -28.14 26.11
C GLU A 183 -2.25 -27.55 24.70
N LEU A 184 -1.70 -26.34 24.56
CA LEU A 184 -1.43 -25.77 23.24
C LEU A 184 -0.25 -26.49 22.57
N ALA A 185 0.76 -26.87 23.35
CA ALA A 185 1.92 -27.63 22.86
C ALA A 185 1.54 -29.06 22.42
N SER A 186 0.61 -29.74 23.09
CA SER A 186 0.16 -31.08 22.67
C SER A 186 -0.69 -31.03 21.39
N ALA A 187 -1.44 -29.95 21.19
CA ALA A 187 -2.23 -29.71 19.98
C ALA A 187 -1.40 -29.65 18.69
N VAL A 188 -0.14 -29.23 18.79
CA VAL A 188 0.84 -29.19 17.70
C VAL A 188 1.06 -30.59 17.10
N ASN A 189 0.80 -31.67 17.84
CA ASN A 189 0.97 -33.04 17.35
C ASN A 189 -0.35 -33.70 16.90
N ASN A 190 -1.50 -33.02 17.03
CA ASN A 190 -2.80 -33.59 16.69
C ASN A 190 -3.19 -33.26 15.24
N GLN A 191 -3.23 -34.29 14.39
CA GLN A 191 -3.56 -34.14 12.96
C GLN A 191 -4.90 -33.45 12.71
N LYS A 192 -5.88 -33.66 13.60
CA LYS A 192 -7.21 -33.07 13.49
C LYS A 192 -7.17 -31.56 13.71
N LEU A 193 -6.41 -31.11 14.71
CA LEU A 193 -6.20 -29.69 15.00
C LEU A 193 -5.45 -29.00 13.88
N ILE A 194 -4.39 -29.62 13.34
CA ILE A 194 -3.63 -29.08 12.21
C ILE A 194 -4.55 -28.87 11.00
N THR A 195 -5.38 -29.86 10.69
CA THR A 195 -6.33 -29.79 9.57
C THR A 195 -7.38 -28.69 9.81
N ALA A 196 -7.89 -28.58 11.03
CA ALA A 196 -8.84 -27.53 11.40
C ALA A 196 -8.22 -26.14 11.26
N ILE A 197 -7.00 -25.93 11.75
CA ILE A 197 -6.28 -24.65 11.65
C ILE A 197 -6.06 -24.27 10.18
N ASP A 198 -5.61 -25.21 9.34
CA ASP A 198 -5.40 -24.98 7.91
C ASP A 198 -6.71 -24.62 7.18
N GLU A 199 -7.81 -25.33 7.46
CA GLU A 199 -9.12 -25.01 6.88
C GLU A 199 -9.64 -23.64 7.33
N ILE A 200 -9.52 -23.31 8.62
CA ILE A 200 -9.99 -22.03 9.18
C ILE A 200 -9.15 -20.86 8.67
N SER A 201 -7.84 -21.07 8.49
CA SER A 201 -6.95 -20.06 7.92
C SER A 201 -7.30 -19.73 6.47
N LYS A 202 -7.84 -20.70 5.70
CA LYS A 202 -8.27 -20.51 4.31
C LYS A 202 -9.68 -19.95 4.20
N ASP A 203 -10.58 -20.43 5.06
CA ASP A 203 -11.96 -19.97 5.15
C ASP A 203 -12.38 -19.83 6.62
N PRO A 204 -12.53 -18.60 7.14
CA PRO A 204 -12.97 -18.36 8.52
C PRO A 204 -14.32 -19.04 8.85
N LYS A 205 -15.17 -19.31 7.85
CA LYS A 205 -16.45 -20.03 8.06
C LYS A 205 -16.27 -21.52 8.33
N ALA A 206 -15.11 -22.10 8.01
CA ALA A 206 -14.81 -23.50 8.30
C ALA A 206 -14.85 -23.83 9.80
N TRP A 207 -14.72 -22.81 10.67
CA TRP A 207 -14.91 -22.94 12.12
C TRP A 207 -16.23 -23.63 12.49
N MET A 208 -17.30 -23.39 11.73
CA MET A 208 -18.62 -24.00 11.96
C MET A 208 -18.61 -25.53 11.83
N LYS A 209 -17.67 -26.11 11.08
CA LYS A 209 -17.52 -27.57 10.98
C LYS A 209 -16.96 -28.18 12.27
N TYR A 210 -16.16 -27.42 13.01
CA TYR A 210 -15.42 -27.89 14.18
C TYR A 210 -16.07 -27.47 15.51
N GLN A 211 -17.19 -26.76 15.49
CA GLN A 211 -17.88 -26.28 16.70
C GLN A 211 -18.30 -27.39 17.68
N ASN A 212 -18.53 -28.61 17.16
CA ASN A 212 -18.94 -29.78 17.93
C ASN A 212 -17.73 -30.62 18.40
N ASP A 213 -16.52 -30.25 18.03
CA ASP A 213 -15.30 -30.93 18.42
C ASP A 213 -14.70 -30.29 19.68
N GLU A 214 -14.77 -30.99 20.80
CA GLU A 214 -14.30 -30.48 22.09
C GLU A 214 -12.79 -30.15 22.08
N GLU A 215 -11.97 -30.93 21.37
CA GLU A 215 -10.52 -30.68 21.32
C GLU A 215 -10.20 -29.41 20.54
N VAL A 216 -10.85 -29.24 19.37
CA VAL A 216 -10.70 -28.04 18.54
C VAL A 216 -11.21 -26.80 19.26
N LYS A 217 -12.39 -26.92 19.90
CA LYS A 217 -12.97 -25.82 20.69
C LYS A 217 -12.07 -25.42 21.85
N LYS A 218 -11.52 -26.38 22.60
CA LYS A 218 -10.63 -26.11 23.74
C LYS A 218 -9.34 -25.43 23.30
N TYR A 219 -8.73 -25.91 22.21
CA TYR A 219 -7.53 -25.33 21.62
C TYR A 219 -7.77 -23.87 21.19
N PHE A 220 -8.80 -23.63 20.37
CA PHE A 220 -9.09 -22.28 19.88
C PHE A 220 -9.54 -21.33 21.00
N SER A 221 -10.28 -21.81 22.00
CA SER A 221 -10.63 -20.98 23.16
C SER A 221 -9.38 -20.52 23.91
N LYS A 222 -8.39 -21.39 24.09
CA LYS A 222 -7.11 -21.02 24.69
C LYS A 222 -6.30 -20.08 23.80
N MET A 223 -6.23 -20.37 22.50
CA MET A 223 -5.53 -19.54 21.53
C MET A 223 -6.11 -18.12 21.48
N MET A 224 -7.43 -17.97 21.46
CA MET A 224 -8.13 -16.68 21.51
C MET A 224 -7.90 -15.95 22.84
N GLY A 225 -7.87 -16.68 23.96
CA GLY A 225 -7.53 -16.08 25.25
C GLY A 225 -6.10 -15.53 25.31
N LEU A 226 -5.15 -16.23 24.66
CA LEU A 226 -3.76 -15.78 24.53
C LEU A 226 -3.68 -14.53 23.64
N PHE A 227 -4.36 -14.54 22.49
CA PHE A 227 -4.48 -13.37 21.62
C PHE A 227 -5.12 -12.17 22.33
N GLY A 228 -6.15 -12.38 23.16
CA GLY A 228 -6.78 -11.33 23.95
C GLY A 228 -5.80 -10.66 24.92
N LYS A 229 -5.04 -11.45 25.70
CA LYS A 229 -4.00 -10.89 26.59
C LYS A 229 -2.93 -10.10 25.84
N ARG A 230 -2.57 -10.55 24.63
CA ARG A 230 -1.58 -9.87 23.80
C ARG A 230 -2.12 -8.56 23.22
N TYR A 231 -3.39 -8.56 22.83
CA TYR A 231 -4.10 -7.37 22.40
C TYR A 231 -4.14 -6.31 23.51
N GLU A 232 -4.47 -6.70 24.74
CA GLU A 232 -4.44 -5.80 25.90
C GLU A 232 -3.05 -5.17 26.11
N ARG A 233 -1.97 -5.98 26.09
CA ARG A 233 -0.59 -5.45 26.19
C ARG A 233 -0.23 -4.51 25.03
N TYR A 234 -0.74 -4.79 23.83
CA TYR A 234 -0.51 -3.94 22.66
C TYR A 234 -1.20 -2.58 22.82
N GLU A 235 -2.45 -2.53 23.31
CA GLU A 235 -3.16 -1.27 23.61
C GLU A 235 -2.45 -0.47 24.72
N GLU A 236 -1.95 -1.14 25.76
CA GLU A 236 -1.15 -0.50 26.81
C GLU A 236 0.15 0.11 26.24
N GLN A 237 0.84 -0.60 25.35
CA GLN A 237 2.04 -0.09 24.70
C GLN A 237 1.74 1.07 23.74
N ALA A 238 0.65 0.98 22.98
CA ALA A 238 0.22 2.03 22.07
C ALA A 238 -0.09 3.32 22.85
N SER A 239 -0.89 3.23 23.92
CA SER A 239 -1.22 4.37 24.78
C SER A 239 0.00 4.92 25.54
N ALA A 240 0.94 4.07 25.97
CA ALA A 240 2.19 4.52 26.57
C ALA A 240 3.10 5.24 25.56
N ASN A 241 3.14 4.78 24.31
CA ASN A 241 3.91 5.42 23.25
C ASN A 241 3.30 6.77 22.84
N GLU A 242 1.97 6.87 22.79
CA GLU A 242 1.27 8.13 22.54
C GLU A 242 1.60 9.17 23.63
N LYS A 243 1.54 8.79 24.91
CA LYS A 243 1.95 9.66 26.04
C LYS A 243 3.44 10.07 25.98
N LYS A 244 4.31 9.18 25.50
CA LYS A 244 5.74 9.50 25.28
C LYS A 244 5.95 10.45 24.10
N GLN A 245 5.16 10.32 23.03
CA GLN A 245 5.20 11.25 21.91
C GLN A 245 4.67 12.63 22.32
N GLU A 246 3.59 12.69 23.08
CA GLU A 246 3.02 13.94 23.59
C GLU A 246 3.97 14.66 24.57
N SER A 247 4.69 13.92 25.42
CA SER A 247 5.69 14.53 26.30
C SER A 247 6.95 14.99 25.53
N LYS A 248 7.37 14.26 24.49
CA LYS A 248 8.47 14.70 23.60
C LYS A 248 8.12 15.96 22.82
N SER A 249 6.91 16.06 22.26
CA SER A 249 6.49 17.25 21.51
C SER A 249 6.42 18.48 22.41
N LYS A 250 5.86 18.35 23.63
CA LYS A 250 5.85 19.44 24.63
C LYS A 250 7.26 19.90 25.01
N THR A 251 8.18 18.96 25.27
CA THR A 251 9.57 19.31 25.60
C THR A 251 10.27 20.01 24.42
N SER A 252 10.08 19.52 23.19
CA SER A 252 10.69 20.13 22.00
C SER A 252 10.22 21.57 21.76
N VAL A 253 8.93 21.85 21.96
CA VAL A 253 8.37 23.20 21.81
C VAL A 253 8.90 24.14 22.90
N VAL A 254 9.03 23.66 24.14
CA VAL A 254 9.61 24.45 25.24
C VAL A 254 11.08 24.76 24.98
N GLU A 255 11.85 23.77 24.52
CA GLU A 255 13.27 23.94 24.20
C GLU A 255 13.47 24.90 23.01
N GLU A 256 12.60 24.84 22.01
CA GLU A 256 12.60 25.77 20.87
C GLU A 256 12.24 27.20 21.29
N LEU A 257 11.22 27.38 22.16
CA LEU A 257 10.85 28.70 22.71
C LEU A 257 11.96 29.30 23.58
N LEU A 258 12.63 28.49 24.42
CA LEU A 258 13.79 28.92 25.21
C LEU A 258 14.96 29.33 24.30
N ALA A 259 15.23 28.58 23.24
CA ALA A 259 16.27 28.92 22.27
C ALA A 259 15.95 30.23 21.53
N GLN A 260 14.67 30.52 21.24
CA GLN A 260 14.24 31.79 20.65
C GLN A 260 14.40 32.96 21.63
N ASP A 261 14.02 32.81 22.90
CA ASP A 261 14.19 33.87 23.92
C ASP A 261 15.67 34.17 24.17
N MET A 262 16.55 33.16 24.19
CA MET A 262 18.00 33.38 24.31
C MET A 262 18.58 34.10 23.09
N LYS A 263 18.07 33.85 21.87
CA LYS A 263 18.47 34.60 20.67
C LYS A 263 17.99 36.06 20.71
N GLN A 264 16.82 36.33 21.30
CA GLN A 264 16.29 37.69 21.41
C GLN A 264 16.93 38.50 22.55
N LYS A 265 17.29 37.84 23.66
CA LYS A 265 17.95 38.48 24.82
C LYS A 265 19.47 38.55 24.73
N ALA A 266 20.09 38.00 23.68
CA ALA A 266 21.50 38.23 23.42
C ALA A 266 21.71 39.76 23.24
N PRO A 267 22.38 40.44 24.18
CA PRO A 267 22.47 41.88 24.15
C PRO A 267 23.23 42.31 22.90
N ALA A 268 22.69 43.30 22.19
CA ALA A 268 23.34 43.97 21.06
C ALA A 268 24.71 44.62 21.42
N ALA A 269 25.19 44.45 22.65
CA ALA A 269 26.47 44.93 23.16
C ALA A 269 27.70 44.23 22.52
N GLY A 270 27.53 43.12 21.79
CA GLY A 270 28.64 42.43 21.12
C GLY A 270 29.03 42.98 19.74
N LYS A 271 28.20 43.83 19.12
CA LYS A 271 28.45 44.31 17.75
C LYS A 271 29.46 45.48 17.66
N SER A 272 29.79 46.16 18.77
CA SER A 272 30.80 47.23 18.72
C SER A 272 32.24 46.74 18.81
N LEU A 273 32.51 45.53 19.35
CA LEU A 273 33.88 45.04 19.52
C LEU A 273 34.44 44.33 18.27
N ILE A 274 33.57 43.83 17.37
CA ILE A 274 34.00 43.14 16.14
C ILE A 274 34.30 44.15 15.02
N GLN A 275 33.64 45.31 14.98
CA GLN A 275 33.98 46.38 14.02
C GLN A 275 35.30 47.09 14.32
N GLU A 276 35.84 46.97 15.55
CA GLU A 276 37.12 47.58 15.93
C GLU A 276 38.34 46.71 15.54
N ILE A 277 38.14 45.41 15.28
CA ILE A 277 39.22 44.50 14.85
C ILE A 277 39.37 44.49 13.31
N GLU A 278 38.31 44.75 12.54
CA GLU A 278 38.38 44.80 11.07
C GLU A 278 39.03 46.07 10.51
N HIS A 279 39.17 47.14 11.29
CA HIS A 279 39.82 48.37 10.84
C HIS A 279 41.36 48.36 10.92
N ASN A 280 41.97 47.32 11.49
CA ASN A 280 43.42 47.28 11.74
C ASN A 280 44.21 46.31 10.83
N ASN A 281 43.58 45.77 9.77
CA ASN A 281 44.20 44.77 8.89
C ASN A 281 44.20 45.14 7.39
N GLN A 282 44.00 46.41 7.03
CA GLN A 282 44.01 46.87 5.63
C GLN A 282 45.31 47.53 5.13
N ASP A 283 46.43 47.37 5.83
CA ASP A 283 47.75 47.74 5.28
C ASP A 283 48.54 46.51 4.84
N THR A 284 48.43 46.19 3.55
CA THR A 284 49.48 45.69 2.63
C THR A 284 48.90 44.69 1.63
N LYS A 285 48.58 45.17 0.41
CA LYS A 285 49.28 44.73 -0.81
C LYS A 285 48.70 45.39 -2.08
N LYS A 286 49.66 45.83 -2.89
CA LYS A 286 49.57 46.60 -4.12
C LYS A 286 48.92 45.83 -5.29
N LYS A 287 48.23 46.61 -6.14
CA LYS A 287 47.88 46.37 -7.56
C LYS A 287 49.12 46.11 -8.44
N PRO A 288 48.96 45.60 -9.70
CA PRO A 288 48.67 46.46 -10.87
C PRO A 288 47.54 45.87 -11.76
N ALA A 289 46.49 46.61 -12.13
CA ALA A 289 46.36 47.54 -13.27
C ALA A 289 46.35 46.89 -14.68
N THR A 290 45.18 46.88 -15.34
CA THR A 290 44.92 47.34 -16.74
C THR A 290 43.42 47.20 -17.08
N LYS A 291 42.72 48.31 -17.38
CA LYS A 291 42.10 48.71 -18.68
C LYS A 291 41.04 47.72 -19.23
N SER A 292 39.86 48.07 -19.76
CA SER A 292 39.09 49.29 -19.99
C SER A 292 37.88 48.87 -20.85
N ASN A 293 36.63 49.17 -20.47
CA ASN A 293 35.60 49.82 -21.32
C ASN A 293 34.19 49.69 -20.71
N PRO A 294 33.35 50.75 -20.74
CA PRO A 294 31.94 50.68 -20.38
C PRO A 294 31.05 50.59 -21.64
N ARG A 295 30.13 49.61 -21.68
CA ARG A 295 28.97 49.67 -22.58
C ARG A 295 27.72 50.01 -21.77
N LYS A 296 27.19 51.21 -22.04
CA LYS A 296 25.86 51.65 -21.67
C LYS A 296 24.84 50.82 -22.44
N GLY A 297 23.91 50.19 -21.74
CA GLY A 297 22.70 49.60 -22.29
C GLY A 297 21.53 50.13 -21.48
N THR A 298 20.83 51.12 -22.03
CA THR A 298 19.56 51.64 -21.55
C THR A 298 18.45 50.72 -22.03
N THR A 299 17.81 49.99 -21.13
CA THR A 299 16.51 49.35 -21.40
C THR A 299 15.42 50.16 -20.71
N ASP A 300 14.64 50.77 -21.58
CA ASP A 300 13.45 51.57 -21.40
C ASP A 300 12.33 50.71 -20.79
N TYR A 301 11.89 51.05 -19.57
CA TYR A 301 10.71 50.48 -18.91
C TYR A 301 9.67 51.60 -18.80
N SER A 302 8.99 51.86 -19.91
CA SER A 302 7.87 52.80 -19.97
C SER A 302 6.88 52.36 -21.04
N LYS A 303 6.38 51.12 -20.93
CA LYS A 303 5.22 50.67 -21.70
C LYS A 303 4.61 49.39 -21.15
N TRP A 304 3.74 49.52 -20.16
CA TRP A 304 2.69 48.55 -19.88
C TRP A 304 1.44 49.38 -19.62
N ASP A 305 0.76 49.67 -20.72
CA ASP A 305 -0.59 50.20 -20.76
C ASP A 305 -1.55 49.14 -20.21
N GLU A 306 -2.52 49.66 -19.44
CA GLU A 306 -3.89 49.20 -19.24
C GLU A 306 -4.27 47.87 -19.92
N ILE A 307 -4.46 46.83 -19.11
CA ILE A 307 -5.29 45.67 -19.47
C ILE A 307 -6.48 45.68 -18.51
N ASP A 308 -7.65 45.85 -19.12
CA ASP A 308 -8.96 45.80 -18.51
C ASP A 308 -9.14 44.55 -17.63
N SER A 309 -9.50 44.81 -16.38
CA SER A 309 -9.94 43.84 -15.41
C SER A 309 -11.45 43.69 -15.51
N ASP A 310 -11.93 42.75 -16.33
CA ASP A 310 -13.31 42.25 -16.32
C ASP A 310 -13.34 40.87 -17.02
N GLU A 311 -12.84 39.83 -16.35
CA GLU A 311 -13.11 38.42 -16.69
C GLU A 311 -12.69 37.53 -15.50
N GLU A 312 -13.46 37.61 -14.41
CA GLU A 312 -13.48 36.57 -13.39
C GLU A 312 -14.51 35.50 -13.78
N GLU A 313 -14.12 34.24 -13.57
CA GLU A 313 -14.90 33.00 -13.74
C GLU A 313 -14.84 32.31 -15.11
N GLU A 314 -13.73 31.60 -15.37
CA GLU A 314 -13.71 30.20 -15.91
C GLU A 314 -12.25 29.70 -16.03
N ALA A 315 -11.58 29.39 -14.91
CA ALA A 315 -10.19 28.89 -14.93
C ALA A 315 -9.93 27.77 -13.91
N VAL A 316 -10.62 26.62 -14.05
CA VAL A 316 -10.30 25.41 -13.24
C VAL A 316 -9.65 24.29 -14.07
N SER A 317 -9.54 24.43 -15.40
CA SER A 317 -8.96 23.39 -16.27
C SER A 317 -7.45 23.51 -16.52
N GLY A 318 -6.78 24.59 -16.09
CA GLY A 318 -5.37 24.88 -16.42
C GLY A 318 -4.32 24.38 -15.41
N LEU A 319 -4.73 23.83 -14.26
CA LEU A 319 -3.85 23.63 -13.09
C LEU A 319 -2.80 22.50 -13.24
N LEU A 320 -2.95 21.59 -14.19
CA LEU A 320 -2.09 20.41 -14.32
C LEU A 320 -0.88 20.57 -15.27
N PHE A 321 -0.80 21.64 -16.07
CA PHE A 321 0.24 21.79 -17.11
C PHE A 321 1.31 22.84 -16.77
N GLY A 322 1.80 22.84 -15.53
CA GLY A 322 2.99 23.62 -15.17
C GLY A 322 4.28 23.04 -15.79
N PRO A 323 5.37 23.82 -15.85
CA PRO A 323 6.68 23.33 -16.32
C PRO A 323 7.15 22.13 -15.48
N LYS A 324 7.79 21.16 -16.14
CA LYS A 324 8.35 19.97 -15.48
C LYS A 324 9.36 20.40 -14.41
N VAL A 325 9.24 19.82 -13.23
CA VAL A 325 10.15 20.08 -12.09
C VAL A 325 11.13 18.92 -11.97
N ASP A 326 12.40 19.21 -11.69
CA ASP A 326 13.41 18.17 -11.47
C ASP A 326 13.11 17.41 -10.16
N LYS A 327 13.26 16.08 -10.17
CA LYS A 327 13.09 15.23 -8.99
C LYS A 327 14.05 15.59 -7.85
N ASN A 328 15.16 16.26 -8.16
CA ASN A 328 16.17 16.67 -7.19
C ASN A 328 15.96 18.10 -6.64
N ASP A 329 14.92 18.81 -7.06
CA ASP A 329 14.59 20.15 -6.54
C ASP A 329 14.41 20.08 -5.01
N ALA A 330 14.95 21.07 -4.29
CA ALA A 330 14.86 21.14 -2.83
C ALA A 330 13.41 21.13 -2.34
N ARG A 331 12.49 21.73 -3.11
CA ARG A 331 11.05 21.77 -2.79
C ARG A 331 10.38 20.41 -2.91
N VAL A 332 10.85 19.57 -3.84
CA VAL A 332 10.36 18.18 -4.00
C VAL A 332 10.78 17.34 -2.78
N LYS A 333 12.01 17.53 -2.29
CA LYS A 333 12.52 16.85 -1.09
C LYS A 333 11.78 17.30 0.17
N ASP A 334 11.54 18.60 0.30
CA ASP A 334 10.76 19.17 1.42
C ASP A 334 9.33 18.59 1.44
N ALA A 335 8.65 18.60 0.29
CA ALA A 335 7.32 18.01 0.14
C ALA A 335 7.28 16.51 0.46
N LEU A 336 8.33 15.75 0.13
CA LEU A 336 8.45 14.33 0.49
C LEU A 336 8.68 14.10 1.99
N SER A 337 9.29 15.05 2.69
CA SER A 337 9.51 14.95 4.14
C SER A 337 8.31 15.39 4.98
N ASP A 338 7.32 16.04 4.37
CA ASP A 338 6.12 16.50 5.05
C ASP A 338 5.23 15.31 5.50
N LEU A 339 4.89 15.28 6.79
CA LEU A 339 4.15 14.18 7.39
C LEU A 339 2.73 14.04 6.82
N LYS A 340 2.04 15.15 6.53
CA LYS A 340 0.69 15.13 5.95
C LYS A 340 0.73 14.61 4.53
N VAL A 341 1.71 15.05 3.74
CA VAL A 341 1.91 14.55 2.37
C VAL A 341 2.20 13.05 2.36
N GLN A 342 3.06 12.57 3.26
CA GLN A 342 3.33 11.13 3.42
C GLN A 342 2.09 10.33 3.84
N GLN A 343 1.21 10.91 4.66
CA GLN A 343 -0.04 10.29 5.06
C GLN A 343 -0.99 10.17 3.86
N VAL A 344 -1.13 11.22 3.04
CA VAL A 344 -1.92 11.17 1.80
C VAL A 344 -1.36 10.14 0.82
N MET A 345 -0.04 10.07 0.64
CA MET A 345 0.57 9.03 -0.22
C MET A 345 0.30 7.61 0.29
N ARG A 346 0.37 7.39 1.60
CA ARG A 346 0.02 6.09 2.18
C ARG A 346 -1.43 5.74 1.89
N MET A 347 -2.36 6.68 2.08
CA MET A 347 -3.78 6.48 1.81
C MET A 347 -4.08 6.23 0.33
N LEU A 348 -3.41 6.93 -0.58
CA LEU A 348 -3.52 6.69 -2.03
C LEU A 348 -3.07 5.27 -2.42
N ASN A 349 -2.12 4.69 -1.70
CA ASN A 349 -1.63 3.33 -1.94
C ASN A 349 -2.46 2.25 -1.22
N SER A 350 -3.07 2.56 -0.08
CA SER A 350 -3.78 1.58 0.76
C SER A 350 -5.29 1.53 0.55
N THR A 351 -5.92 2.63 0.15
CA THR A 351 -7.37 2.82 0.28
C THR A 351 -7.97 3.54 -0.92
N SER A 352 -9.08 3.03 -1.44
CA SER A 352 -9.88 3.65 -2.51
C SER A 352 -10.89 4.68 -2.01
N ASP A 353 -10.81 5.11 -0.75
CA ASP A 353 -11.76 6.06 -0.19
C ASP A 353 -11.40 7.49 -0.64
N GLU A 354 -12.02 7.90 -1.74
CA GLU A 354 -11.86 9.22 -2.35
C GLU A 354 -12.24 10.36 -1.41
N GLY A 355 -13.16 10.13 -0.45
CA GLY A 355 -13.64 11.18 0.45
C GLY A 355 -12.57 11.71 1.38
N VAL A 356 -11.75 10.82 1.94
CA VAL A 356 -10.66 11.18 2.85
C VAL A 356 -9.53 11.89 2.09
N ILE A 357 -9.25 11.44 0.86
CA ILE A 357 -8.26 12.08 -0.03
C ILE A 357 -8.72 13.51 -0.38
N GLN A 358 -9.99 13.69 -0.73
CA GLN A 358 -10.55 15.01 -1.00
C GLN A 358 -10.50 15.93 0.22
N GLN A 359 -10.79 15.42 1.42
CA GLN A 359 -10.73 16.22 2.65
C GLN A 359 -9.31 16.68 2.95
N MET A 360 -8.29 15.84 2.74
CA MET A 360 -6.89 16.26 2.93
C MET A 360 -6.40 17.21 1.84
N LEU A 361 -6.94 17.12 0.63
CA LEU A 361 -6.66 18.06 -0.46
C LEU A 361 -7.32 19.43 -0.27
N GLN A 362 -8.21 19.62 0.72
CA GLN A 362 -8.71 20.95 1.10
C GLN A 362 -7.63 21.79 1.79
N ASP A 363 -6.60 21.17 2.37
CA ASP A 363 -5.46 21.89 2.91
C ASP A 363 -4.58 22.38 1.75
N LYS A 364 -4.57 23.71 1.57
CA LYS A 364 -3.89 24.37 0.45
C LYS A 364 -2.40 24.01 0.37
N ASP A 365 -1.70 23.92 1.51
CA ASP A 365 -0.27 23.60 1.55
C ASP A 365 -0.01 22.15 1.09
N VAL A 366 -0.85 21.22 1.55
CA VAL A 366 -0.76 19.81 1.15
C VAL A 366 -1.07 19.64 -0.34
N ALA A 367 -2.09 20.34 -0.85
CA ALA A 367 -2.46 20.31 -2.26
C ALA A 367 -1.33 20.85 -3.17
N GLU A 368 -0.70 21.97 -2.81
CA GLU A 368 0.42 22.53 -3.55
C GLU A 368 1.64 21.59 -3.57
N LYS A 369 1.95 20.96 -2.43
CA LYS A 369 3.02 19.96 -2.32
C LYS A 369 2.73 18.72 -3.15
N ILE A 370 1.51 18.18 -3.13
CA ILE A 370 1.13 17.02 -3.96
C ILE A 370 1.19 17.37 -5.45
N GLN A 371 0.74 18.56 -5.85
CA GLN A 371 0.87 19.04 -7.23
C GLN A 371 2.33 19.15 -7.67
N LEU A 372 3.21 19.64 -6.80
CA LEU A 372 4.64 19.69 -7.06
C LEU A 372 5.22 18.28 -7.31
N LEU A 373 4.80 17.29 -6.52
CA LEU A 373 5.25 15.90 -6.65
C LEU A 373 4.69 15.21 -7.92
N MET A 374 3.48 15.54 -8.34
CA MET A 374 2.93 15.11 -9.63
C MET A 374 3.73 15.71 -10.80
N ARG A 375 4.05 17.00 -10.75
CA ARG A 375 4.86 17.68 -11.80
C ARG A 375 6.29 17.15 -11.89
N ALA A 376 6.84 16.67 -10.77
CA ALA A 376 8.14 16.01 -10.73
C ALA A 376 8.09 14.53 -11.19
N GLY A 377 6.90 13.97 -11.44
CA GLY A 377 6.73 12.56 -11.79
C GLY A 377 7.18 11.62 -10.66
N VAL A 378 6.94 12.02 -9.41
CA VAL A 378 7.18 11.23 -8.19
C VAL A 378 5.90 10.49 -7.78
N VAL A 379 4.75 11.13 -7.96
CA VAL A 379 3.42 10.56 -7.68
C VAL A 379 2.64 10.50 -8.97
N ASP A 380 2.04 9.34 -9.27
CA ASP A 380 1.22 9.12 -10.45
C ASP A 380 -0.24 8.90 -10.00
N ILE A 381 -1.03 9.98 -9.94
CA ILE A 381 -2.45 9.88 -9.59
C ILE A 381 -3.20 9.54 -10.87
N LYS A 382 -3.55 8.27 -11.03
CA LYS A 382 -4.40 7.86 -12.15
C LYS A 382 -5.77 8.54 -11.97
N PRO A 383 -6.24 9.35 -12.92
CA PRO A 383 -7.55 9.98 -12.79
C PRO A 383 -8.61 8.88 -12.68
N PRO A 384 -9.67 9.08 -11.86
CA PRO A 384 -10.75 8.13 -11.76
C PRO A 384 -11.31 7.88 -13.17
N SER A 385 -11.40 6.61 -13.57
CA SER A 385 -12.01 6.25 -14.84
C SER A 385 -13.47 6.68 -14.81
N LYS A 386 -13.80 7.71 -15.59
CA LYS A 386 -15.18 8.17 -15.78
C LYS A 386 -16.09 7.08 -16.32
#